data_AF-A0A0A1DQS7-F1
#
_entry.id   AF-A0A0A1DQS7-F1
#
_cell.length_a   1.000
_cell.length_b   1.000
_cell.length_c   1.000
_cell.angle_alpha   90.00
_cell.angle_beta   90.00
_cell.angle_gamma   90.00
#
_symmetry.space_group_name_H-M   'P 1'
#
loop_
_entity.id
_entity.type
_entity.pdbx_description
1 polymer ?
#
loop_
_entity_poly.entity_id
_entity_poly.type
_entity_poly.pdbx_seq_one_letter_code
_entity_poly.pdbx_strand_id
1 'polypeptide(L)' 'MISVQRAAERLDCSRHHVYRLIAAGKLRAVEIKVSGARPKTRVYPEDLDEFIEANTRTA' A
#
# COMPACT_ATOMS: atom_id res chain seq x y z
N MET A 1 3.24 -7.23 6.72
CA MET A 1 3.39 -5.80 6.36
C MET A 1 4.52 -5.61 5.35
N ILE A 2 4.27 -4.90 4.24
CA ILE A 2 5.22 -4.56 3.19
C ILE A 2 5.45 -3.05 3.09
N SER A 3 6.56 -2.63 2.48
CA SER A 3 6.82 -1.21 2.21
C SER A 3 5.94 -0.68 1.08
N VAL A 4 5.75 0.64 1.02
CA VAL A 4 5.08 1.31 -0.11
C VAL A 4 5.77 1.00 -1.45
N GLN A 5 7.09 0.88 -1.45
CA GLN A 5 7.83 0.48 -2.65
C GLN A 5 7.45 -0.93 -3.09
N ARG A 6 7.40 -1.90 -2.18
CA ARG A 6 7.04 -3.28 -2.53
C ARG A 6 5.59 -3.40 -2.96
N ALA A 7 4.68 -2.63 -2.38
CA ALA A 7 3.29 -2.54 -2.83
C ALA A 7 3.20 -1.97 -4.26
N ALA A 8 3.99 -0.93 -4.55
CA ALA A 8 4.07 -0.33 -5.88
C ALA A 8 4.57 -1.32 -6.94
N GLU A 9 5.61 -2.10 -6.61
CA GLU A 9 6.12 -3.20 -7.45
C GLU A 9 5.05 -4.27 -7.73
N ARG A 10 4.23 -4.64 -6.74
CA ARG A 10 3.16 -5.64 -6.92
C ARG A 10 2.01 -5.14 -7.80
N LEU A 11 1.70 -3.84 -7.73
CA LEU A 11 0.65 -3.22 -8.53
C LEU A 11 1.15 -2.70 -9.89
N ASP A 12 2.42 -2.89 -10.21
CA ASP A 12 3.10 -2.32 -11.37
C ASP A 12 2.81 -0.81 -11.55
N CYS A 13 2.92 -0.04 -10.45
CA CYS A 13 2.61 1.39 -10.45
C CYS A 13 3.65 2.22 -9.67
N SER A 14 3.47 3.54 -9.68
CA SER A 14 4.37 4.43 -8.93
C SER A 14 4.06 4.43 -7.42
N ARG A 15 5.08 4.70 -6.59
CA ARG A 15 4.89 4.92 -5.14
C ARG A 15 3.90 6.04 -4.83
N HIS A 16 3.86 7.07 -5.66
CA HIS A 16 2.88 8.17 -5.53
C HIS A 16 1.47 7.63 -5.71
N HIS A 17 1.24 6.76 -6.70
CA HIS A 17 -0.07 6.13 -6.89
C HIS A 17 -0.51 5.37 -5.64
N VAL A 18 0.39 4.60 -5.01
CA VAL A 18 0.09 3.90 -3.75
C VAL A 18 -0.26 4.87 -2.62
N TYR A 19 0.47 5.97 -2.45
CA TYR A 19 0.10 7.00 -1.46
C TYR A 19 -1.26 7.64 -1.75
N ARG A 20 -1.62 7.82 -3.02
CA ARG A 20 -2.94 8.33 -3.41
C ARG A 20 -4.05 7.33 -3.05
N LEU A 21 -3.83 6.03 -3.23
CA LEU A 21 -4.76 4.99 -2.80
C LEU A 21 -4.94 4.98 -1.27
N ILE A 22 -3.85 5.14 -0.52
CA ILE A 22 -3.89 5.26 0.94
C ILE A 22 -4.65 6.51 1.37
N ALA A 23 -4.35 7.67 0.79
CA ALA A 23 -5.04 8.93 1.08
C ALA A 23 -6.53 8.88 0.70
N ALA A 24 -6.89 8.12 -0.33
CA ALA A 24 -8.28 7.88 -0.73
C ALA A 24 -9.00 6.82 0.13
N GLY A 25 -8.33 6.25 1.14
CA GLY A 25 -8.88 5.20 1.99
C GLY A 25 -9.09 3.85 1.29
N LYS A 26 -8.49 3.66 0.10
CA LYS A 26 -8.58 2.43 -0.70
C LYS A 26 -7.59 1.36 -0.26
N LEU A 27 -6.49 1.77 0.38
CA LEU A 27 -5.51 0.87 0.99
C LEU A 27 -5.25 1.31 2.43
N ARG A 28 -5.32 0.36 3.36
CA ARG A 28 -4.97 0.63 4.76
C ARG A 28 -3.45 0.63 4.91
N ALA A 29 -2.96 1.54 5.74
CA ALA A 29 -1.55 1.67 6.01
C ALA A 29 -1.29 1.95 7.49
N VAL A 30 -0.13 1.50 7.95
CA VAL A 30 0.37 1.72 9.31
C VAL A 30 1.63 2.56 9.23
N GLU A 31 1.71 3.59 10.07
CA GLU A 31 2.93 4.35 10.27
C GLU A 31 3.75 3.72 11.39
N ILE A 32 4.93 3.21 11.04
CA ILE A 32 5.89 2.71 12.04
C ILE A 32 6.86 3.83 12.35
N LYS A 33 6.78 4.36 13.57
CA LYS A 33 7.76 5.29 14.10
C LYS A 33 8.86 4.51 14.82
N VAL A 34 10.07 4.55 14.28
CA VAL A 34 11.27 4.09 15.00
C VAL A 34 11.88 5.33 15.66
N SER A 35 12.20 5.24 16.95
CA SER A 35 12.77 6.37 17.70
C SER A 35 13.99 6.96 16.96
N GLY A 36 13.98 8.28 16.74
CA GLY A 36 15.04 8.99 16.03
C GLY A 36 15.02 8.89 14.49
N ALA A 37 14.07 8.18 13.88
CA ALA A 37 13.96 8.05 12.42
C ALA A 37 12.66 8.65 11.88
N ARG A 38 12.65 8.98 10.58
CA ARG A 38 11.43 9.35 9.86
C ARG A 38 10.42 8.19 9.91
N PRO A 39 9.12 8.46 10.15
CA PRO A 39 8.09 7.45 10.11
C PRO A 39 8.13 6.69 8.78
N LYS A 40 7.91 5.38 8.84
CA LYS A 40 7.85 4.53 7.65
C LYS A 40 6.44 3.98 7.48
N THR A 41 5.80 4.33 6.38
CA THR A 41 4.51 3.76 5.99
C THR A 41 4.68 2.30 5.58
N ARG A 42 3.75 1.46 6.05
CA ARG A 42 3.64 0.04 5.72
C ARG A 42 2.21 -0.28 5.31
N VAL A 43 2.07 -1.20 4.38
CA VAL A 43 0.78 -1.72 3.90
C VAL A 43 0.69 -3.18 4.30
N TYR A 44 -0.49 -3.64 4.68
CA TYR A 44 -0.71 -5.07 4.90
C TYR A 44 -0.83 -5.80 3.55
N PRO A 45 -0.07 -6.89 3.32
CA PRO A 45 -0.20 -7.68 2.10
C PRO A 45 -1.64 -8.11 1.83
N GLU A 46 -2.37 -8.51 2.87
CA GLU A 46 -3.76 -8.95 2.80
C GLU A 46 -4.71 -7.86 2.29
N ASP A 47 -4.60 -6.61 2.78
CA ASP A 47 -5.40 -5.49 2.28
C ASP A 47 -5.06 -5.16 0.81
N LEU A 48 -3.80 -5.40 0.40
CA LEU A 48 -3.38 -5.21 -0.99
C LEU A 48 -3.96 -6.30 -1.90
N ASP A 49 -4.00 -7.55 -1.43
CA ASP A 49 -4.56 -8.67 -2.14
C ASP A 49 -6.08 -8.48 -2.33
N GLU A 50 -6.79 -8.11 -1.26
CA GLU A 50 -8.22 -7.75 -1.32
C GLU A 50 -8.49 -6.60 -2.30
N PHE A 51 -7.61 -5.59 -2.32
CA PHE A 51 -7.73 -4.51 -3.30
C PHE A 51 -7.58 -5.01 -4.74
N ILE A 52 -6.62 -5.90 -5.02
CA ILE A 52 -6.43 -6.48 -6.35
C ILE A 52 -7.66 -7.28 -6.75
N GLU A 53 -8.14 -8.16 -5.88
CA GLU A 53 -9.33 -8.99 -6.15
C GLU A 53 -10.56 -8.11 -6.43
N ALA A 54 -10.82 -7.08 -5.62
CA ALA A 54 -11.96 -6.18 -5.79
C ALA A 54 -11.90 -5.34 -7.08
N ASN A 55 -10.71 -5.11 -7.64
CA ASN A 55 -10.50 -4.34 -8.87
C ASN A 55 -10.23 -5.23 -10.10
N THR A 56 -10.14 -6.55 -9.91
CA THR A 56 -9.98 -7.49 -11.00
C THR A 56 -11.35 -7.72 -11.62
N ARG A 57 -11.55 -7.24 -12.85
CA ARG A 57 -12.77 -7.49 -13.61
C ARG A 57 -12.71 -8.93 -14.09
N THR A 58 -13.58 -9.80 -13.57
CA THR A 58 -13.78 -11.13 -14.15
C THR A 58 -14.29 -10.94 -15.57
N ALA A 59 -13.49 -11.35 -16.56
CA ALA A 59 -13.86 -11.36 -17.97
C ALA A 59 -14.74 -12.56 -18.29
#